data_AF-A0A7X9AU12-F1
#
_entry.id   AF-A0A7X9AU12-F1
#
_cell.length_a   1.000
_cell.length_b   1.000
_cell.length_c   1.000
_cell.angle_alpha   90.00
_cell.angle_beta   90.00
_cell.angle_gamma   90.00
#
_symmetry.space_group_name_H-M   'P 1'
#
loop_
_entity.id
_entity.type
_entity.pdbx_description
1 polymer ?
#
loop_
_entity_poly.entity_id
_entity_poly.type
_entity_poly.pdbx_seq_one_letter_code
_entity_poly.pdbx_strand_id
1 'polypeptide(L)'
;MEKKRNSIEFKVHGLYALFSDPIMRVGGEKYSYQAPTYQSLVGIAASIYWKPTFIWVIDAVRVMKKIQTEAKSIKTLQMDGIYPSLKNPAKKHEAEISDL
;
A
#
# COMPACT_ATOMS: atom_id res chain seq x y z
N MET A 1 4.70 13.72 -37.94
CA MET A 1 4.18 13.79 -36.56
C MET A 1 5.30 13.46 -35.60
N GLU A 2 5.66 14.38 -34.72
CA GLU A 2 6.74 14.21 -33.74
C GLU A 2 6.25 13.28 -32.61
N LYS A 3 6.86 12.10 -32.48
CA LYS A 3 6.44 11.08 -31.50
C LYS A 3 7.07 11.41 -30.14
N LYS A 4 6.29 12.00 -29.23
CA LYS A 4 6.76 12.29 -27.86
C LYS A 4 7.07 10.98 -27.11
N ARG A 5 8.14 11.00 -26.31
CA ARG A 5 8.54 9.87 -25.46
C ARG A 5 7.49 9.65 -24.37
N ASN A 6 6.98 8.42 -24.24
CA ASN A 6 6.02 8.00 -23.23
C ASN A 6 6.67 7.21 -22.07
N SER A 7 8.00 7.21 -22.01
CA SER A 7 8.77 6.57 -20.93
C SER A 7 8.96 7.53 -19.76
N ILE A 8 8.76 7.04 -18.55
CA ILE A 8 9.06 7.75 -17.31
C ILE A 8 10.02 6.93 -16.47
N GLU A 9 10.99 7.61 -15.86
CA GLU A 9 11.89 7.02 -14.87
C GLU A 9 11.79 7.83 -13.58
N PHE A 10 11.60 7.15 -12.45
CA PHE A 10 11.49 7.81 -11.16
C PHE A 10 12.09 6.94 -10.06
N LYS A 11 12.47 7.60 -8.96
CA LYS A 11 13.03 6.97 -7.77
C LYS A 11 12.07 7.12 -6.61
N VAL A 12 11.71 6.00 -6.00
CA VAL A 12 10.88 5.96 -4.79
C VAL A 12 11.77 5.70 -3.58
N HIS A 13 11.54 6.42 -2.48
CA HIS A 13 12.20 6.17 -1.21
C HIS A 13 11.19 6.17 -0.06
N GLY A 14 11.45 5.36 0.94
CA GLY A 14 10.70 5.31 2.19
C GLY A 14 11.59 4.75 3.29
N LEU A 15 11.29 5.09 4.54
CA LEU A 15 11.94 4.48 5.70
C LEU A 15 11.52 3.01 5.86
N TYR A 16 10.24 2.72 5.59
CA TYR A 16 9.64 1.40 5.65
C TYR A 16 8.72 1.20 4.44
N ALA A 17 8.51 -0.05 4.07
CA ALA A 17 7.53 -0.47 3.08
C ALA A 17 6.89 -1.79 3.53
N LEU A 18 5.62 -2.00 3.17
CA LEU A 18 4.87 -3.22 3.47
C LEU A 18 4.09 -3.67 2.24
N PHE A 19 4.72 -4.49 1.40
CA PHE A 19 4.09 -5.14 0.25
C PHE A 19 3.49 -6.48 0.71
N SER A 20 2.28 -6.45 1.25
CA SER A 20 1.72 -7.57 2.02
C SER A 20 1.51 -8.85 1.20
N ASP A 21 2.00 -9.99 1.71
CA ASP A 21 1.66 -11.31 1.21
C ASP A 21 0.22 -11.69 1.62
N PRO A 22 -0.67 -12.07 0.67
CA PRO A 22 -2.04 -12.44 0.99
C PRO A 22 -2.16 -13.71 1.84
N ILE A 23 -1.18 -14.63 1.79
CA ILE A 23 -1.21 -15.89 2.53
C ILE A 23 -1.04 -15.62 4.03
N MET A 24 -0.02 -14.85 4.39
CA MET A 24 0.28 -14.54 5.80
C MET A 24 -0.80 -13.66 6.45
N ARG A 25 -1.53 -12.88 5.65
CA ARG A 25 -2.61 -12.01 6.13
C ARG A 25 -3.71 -12.75 6.89
N VAL A 26 -3.98 -14.01 6.54
CA VAL A 26 -5.02 -14.83 7.19
C VAL A 26 -4.65 -15.15 8.65
N GLY A 27 -3.36 -15.22 8.95
CA GLY A 27 -2.85 -15.45 10.31
C GLY A 27 -2.87 -14.21 11.21
N GLY A 28 -3.42 -13.08 10.74
CA GLY A 28 -3.48 -11.84 11.51
C GLY A 28 -2.19 -11.01 11.48
N GLU A 29 -1.11 -11.58 10.97
CA GLU A 29 0.17 -10.90 10.77
C GLU A 29 0.31 -10.42 9.31
N LYS A 30 1.13 -9.40 9.09
CA LYS A 30 1.44 -8.92 7.74
C LYS A 30 2.93 -9.03 7.50
N TYR A 31 3.30 -9.78 6.47
CA TYR A 31 4.67 -9.90 6.02
C TYR A 31 4.84 -9.20 4.67
N SER A 32 5.94 -8.44 4.50
CA SER A 32 6.25 -7.80 3.23
C SER A 32 7.01 -8.75 2.32
N TYR A 33 6.66 -8.77 1.03
CA TYR A 33 7.56 -9.31 0.02
C TYR A 33 8.91 -8.58 0.03
N GLN A 34 9.94 -9.31 -0.41
CA GLN A 34 11.32 -8.81 -0.52
C GLN A 34 11.45 -7.70 -1.57
N ALA A 35 10.59 -7.70 -2.58
CA ALA A 35 10.52 -6.72 -3.66
C ALA A 35 9.07 -6.23 -3.85
N PRO A 36 8.87 -5.02 -4.39
CA PRO A 36 7.54 -4.51 -4.70
C PRO A 36 6.84 -5.37 -5.76
N THR A 37 5.53 -5.56 -5.62
CA THR A 37 4.72 -6.24 -6.64
C THR A 37 4.45 -5.31 -7.83
N TYR A 38 4.18 -5.90 -8.99
CA TYR A 38 3.80 -5.12 -10.19
C TYR A 38 2.64 -4.17 -9.90
N GLN A 39 1.58 -4.66 -9.23
CA GLN A 39 0.42 -3.85 -8.89
C GLN A 39 0.76 -2.72 -7.92
N SER A 40 1.66 -2.96 -6.96
CA SER A 40 2.13 -1.89 -6.07
C SER A 40 2.87 -0.81 -6.85
N LEU A 41 3.69 -1.17 -7.83
CA LEU A 41 4.39 -0.21 -8.68
C LEU A 41 3.44 0.58 -9.59
N VAL A 42 2.44 -0.07 -10.19
CA VAL A 42 1.37 0.59 -10.94
C VAL A 42 0.61 1.57 -10.05
N GLY A 43 0.28 1.18 -8.82
CA GLY A 43 -0.36 2.05 -7.84
C GLY A 43 0.48 3.28 -7.48
N ILE A 44 1.80 3.11 -7.32
CA ILE A 44 2.72 4.23 -7.10
C ILE A 44 2.77 5.15 -8.32
N ALA A 45 2.90 4.62 -9.54
CA ALA A 45 2.92 5.41 -10.76
C ALA A 45 1.60 6.18 -10.98
N ALA A 46 0.46 5.53 -10.72
CA ALA A 46 -0.86 6.16 -10.77
C ALA A 46 -1.03 7.28 -9.72
N SER A 47 -0.34 7.15 -8.58
CA SER A 47 -0.34 8.19 -7.55
C SER A 47 0.46 9.43 -7.95
N ILE A 48 1.41 9.31 -8.90
CA ILE A 48 2.12 10.48 -9.47
C ILE A 48 1.18 11.24 -10.41
N TYR A 49 0.59 10.54 -11.38
CA TYR A 49 -0.43 11.08 -12.27
C TYR A 49 -1.25 9.94 -12.86
N TRP A 50 -2.57 10.11 -12.91
CA TRP A 50 -3.45 9.14 -13.54
C TRP A 50 -4.60 9.82 -14.26
N LYS A 51 -4.92 9.29 -15.45
CA LYS A 51 -6.11 9.61 -16.23
C LYS A 51 -6.61 8.29 -16.84
N PRO A 52 -7.94 8.07 -16.94
CA PRO A 52 -8.48 6.83 -17.53
C PRO A 52 -8.13 6.64 -19.02
N THR A 53 -7.60 7.66 -19.68
CA THR A 53 -7.23 7.63 -21.10
C THR A 53 -5.98 6.79 -21.38
N PHE A 54 -5.16 6.49 -20.37
CA PHE A 54 -3.97 5.65 -20.53
C PHE A 54 -3.79 4.72 -19.34
N ILE A 55 -2.94 3.70 -19.54
CA ILE A 55 -2.57 2.72 -18.52
C ILE A 55 -1.08 2.82 -18.24
N TRP A 56 -0.70 2.60 -16.99
CA TRP A 56 0.70 2.46 -16.60
C TRP A 56 1.15 1.03 -16.84
N VAL A 57 2.23 0.89 -17.61
CA VAL A 57 2.93 -0.38 -17.83
C VAL A 57 4.32 -0.25 -17.24
N ILE A 58 4.67 -1.15 -16.32
CA ILE A 58 5.98 -1.14 -15.66
C ILE A 58 6.90 -2.13 -16.37
N ASP A 59 7.93 -1.61 -17.02
CA ASP A 59 8.87 -2.45 -17.77
C ASP A 59 9.94 -3.08 -16.87
N ALA A 60 10.53 -2.30 -15.96
CA ALA A 60 11.61 -2.75 -15.10
C ALA A 60 11.61 -2.04 -13.76
N VAL A 61 12.13 -2.73 -12.74
CA VAL A 61 12.41 -2.16 -11.41
C VAL A 61 13.83 -2.49 -11.00
N ARG A 62 14.52 -1.49 -10.43
CA ARG A 62 15.87 -1.67 -9.89
C ARG A 62 15.85 -1.47 -8.38
N VAL A 63 16.24 -2.51 -7.64
CA VAL A 63 16.41 -2.45 -6.20
C VAL A 63 17.77 -1.80 -5.88
N MET A 64 17.74 -0.60 -5.32
CA MET A 64 18.95 0.23 -5.10
C MET A 64 19.67 -0.07 -3.78
N LYS A 65 18.99 -0.64 -2.79
CA LYS A 65 19.52 -0.91 -1.45
C LYS A 65 19.39 -2.40 -1.12
N LYS A 66 20.21 -2.89 -0.19
CA LYS A 66 20.06 -4.26 0.33
C LYS A 66 18.69 -4.41 0.98
N ILE A 67 18.04 -5.55 0.71
CA ILE A 67 16.74 -5.90 1.29
C ILE A 67 16.95 -6.24 2.77
N GLN A 68 16.20 -5.59 3.64
CA GLN A 68 16.21 -5.76 5.09
C GLN A 68 14.77 -5.72 5.59
N THR A 69 14.45 -6.56 6.56
CA THR A 69 13.12 -6.64 7.18
C THR A 69 13.23 -6.39 8.68
N GLU A 70 12.30 -5.62 9.23
CA GLU A 70 12.19 -5.38 10.67
C GLU A 70 10.81 -5.83 11.13
N ALA A 71 10.75 -6.63 12.20
CA ALA A 71 9.50 -7.01 12.83
C ALA A 71 9.00 -5.87 13.72
N LYS A 72 7.75 -5.45 13.53
CA LYS A 72 7.10 -4.41 14.33
C LYS A 72 5.75 -4.87 14.85
N SER A 73 5.58 -4.84 16.16
CA SER A 73 4.29 -5.05 16.80
C SER A 73 3.46 -3.78 16.66
N ILE A 74 2.38 -3.85 15.88
CA ILE A 74 1.49 -2.72 15.60
C ILE A 74 0.07 -3.10 16.02
N LYS A 75 -0.60 -2.20 16.76
CA LYS A 75 -2.03 -2.32 17.02
C LYS A 75 -2.79 -2.07 15.72
N THR A 76 -3.29 -3.13 15.10
CA THR A 76 -4.10 -3.03 13.87
C THR A 76 -5.43 -2.34 14.17
N LEU A 77 -5.85 -1.42 13.30
CA LEU A 77 -7.17 -0.78 13.40
C LEU A 77 -8.32 -1.77 13.15
N GLN A 78 -8.11 -2.74 12.26
CA GLN A 78 -9.11 -3.72 11.84
C GLN A 78 -8.39 -5.00 11.39
N MET A 79 -8.65 -6.11 12.10
CA MET A 79 -8.03 -7.42 11.82
C MET A 79 -8.97 -8.29 10.97
N ASP A 80 -10.29 -8.26 11.26
CA ASP A 80 -11.32 -9.12 10.66
C ASP A 80 -12.53 -8.35 10.10
N GLY A 81 -12.38 -7.09 9.73
CA GLY A 81 -13.49 -6.31 9.16
C GLY A 81 -14.44 -5.66 10.19
N ILE A 82 -14.31 -5.91 11.49
CA ILE A 82 -15.14 -5.26 12.53
C ILE A 82 -14.26 -4.35 13.39
N TYR A 83 -14.57 -3.05 13.42
CA TYR A 83 -13.91 -2.12 14.33
C TYR A 83 -14.13 -2.54 15.79
N PRO A 84 -13.13 -2.47 16.67
CA PRO A 84 -13.32 -2.71 18.11
C PRO A 84 -14.39 -1.79 18.72
N SER A 85 -14.58 -0.58 18.19
CA SER A 85 -15.67 0.34 18.56
C SER A 85 -17.06 -0.20 18.19
N LEU A 86 -17.18 -0.95 17.08
CA LEU A 86 -18.44 -1.56 16.65
C LEU A 86 -18.83 -2.78 17.51
N LYS A 87 -17.88 -3.38 18.24
CA LYS A 87 -18.17 -4.45 19.21
C LYS A 87 -18.78 -3.93 20.52
N ASN A 88 -18.63 -2.64 20.83
CA ASN A 88 -19.10 -2.06 22.10
C ASN A 88 -20.16 -0.98 21.85
N PRO A 89 -21.46 -1.23 22.12
CA PRO A 89 -22.55 -0.32 21.75
C PRO A 89 -22.40 1.09 22.33
N ALA A 90 -21.75 1.24 23.49
CA ALA A 90 -21.50 2.54 24.13
C ALA A 90 -20.49 3.44 23.37
N LYS A 91 -19.56 2.86 22.61
CA LYS A 91 -18.55 3.63 21.83
C LYS A 91 -19.01 4.03 20.43
N LYS A 92 -20.17 3.55 19.97
CA LYS A 92 -20.75 3.94 18.67
C LYS A 92 -21.17 5.41 18.67
N HIS A 93 -21.79 5.88 19.75
CA HIS A 93 -22.26 7.26 19.86
C HIS A 93 -21.12 8.30 19.93
N GLU A 94 -19.97 7.98 20.53
CA GLU A 94 -18.82 8.90 20.57
C GLU A 94 -18.17 9.12 19.20
N ALA A 95 -18.13 8.08 18.34
CA ALA A 95 -17.55 8.19 17.01
C ALA A 95 -18.44 8.98 16.04
N GLU A 96 -19.77 8.84 16.15
CA GLU A 96 -20.72 9.59 15.31
C GLU A 96 -20.70 11.11 15.59
N ILE A 97 -20.37 11.52 16.82
CA ILE A 97 -20.33 12.93 17.23
C ILE A 97 -19.01 13.60 16.85
N SER A 98 -17.89 12.87 16.73
CA SER A 98 -16.60 13.45 16.34
C SER A 98 -16.44 13.67 14.83
N ASP A 99 -17.26 13.01 14.02
CA ASP A 99 -17.21 13.05 12.55
C ASP A 99 -18.17 14.11 11.94
N LEU A 100 -18.83 14.92 12.78
CA LEU A 100 -19.60 16.13 12.44
C LEU A 100 -18.78 17.40 12.71
#